data_AF-A0A1Q9N241-F1
#
_entry.id   AF-A0A1Q9N241-F1
#
_cell.length_a   1.000
_cell.length_b   1.000
_cell.length_c   1.000
_cell.angle_alpha   90.00
_cell.angle_beta   90.00
_cell.angle_gamma   90.00
#
_symmetry.space_group_name_H-M   'P 1'
#
loop_
_entity.id
_entity.type
_entity.pdbx_description
1 polymer ?
#
loop_
_entity_poly.entity_id
_entity_poly.type
_entity_poly.pdbx_seq_one_letter_code
_entity_poly.pdbx_strand_id
1 'polypeptide(L)'
;MASKADTEDTFQTRVKGRDVKEILADWDSNPMRRPRLTKVIINLATGASGEVLKKAATVVETLSGQKPSYGRAHRSTKEFNIRKYENISAIVTLRRKKAANFIQRVLVTTDNRLLYKSFDNYGNISLGVKEHIQLPNENMLGNVKYDPDIGIFGFHVNIKLERPGFRVMTRRKFRQSLGKNQYVTKAEAQLFMEREFKVELVDKMEQRFY
;
A
#
# COMPACT_ATOMS: atom_id res chain seq x y z
N MET A 1 23.09 16.00 10.52
CA MET A 1 23.63 15.00 9.56
C MET A 1 23.92 13.74 10.34
N ALA A 2 22.94 12.85 10.49
CA ALA A 2 23.14 11.55 11.12
C ALA A 2 23.82 10.63 10.10
N SER A 3 24.84 9.91 10.53
CA SER A 3 25.70 9.13 9.66
C SER A 3 24.99 7.85 9.20
N LYS A 4 25.34 7.33 8.02
CA LYS A 4 24.79 6.06 7.49
C LYS A 4 25.01 4.87 8.44
N ALA A 5 25.98 4.94 9.34
CA ALA A 5 26.27 3.90 10.33
C ALA A 5 25.23 3.85 11.47
N ASP A 6 24.69 5.00 11.88
CA ASP A 6 23.69 5.07 12.97
C ASP A 6 22.34 4.47 12.56
N THR A 7 22.07 4.45 11.24
CA THR A 7 20.83 3.93 10.64
C THR A 7 20.86 2.41 10.46
N GLU A 8 22.05 1.83 10.21
CA GLU A 8 22.26 0.38 10.10
C GLU A 8 22.18 -0.31 11.48
N ASP A 9 22.71 0.32 12.53
CA ASP A 9 22.65 -0.20 13.91
C ASP A 9 21.24 -0.15 14.52
N THR A 10 20.45 0.87 14.17
CA THR A 10 19.05 0.97 14.65
C THR A 10 18.14 -0.08 14.01
N PHE A 11 18.47 -0.57 12.81
CA PHE A 11 17.73 -1.64 12.14
C PHE A 11 17.99 -3.02 12.77
N GLN A 12 19.25 -3.34 13.03
CA GLN A 12 19.64 -4.62 13.65
C GLN A 12 19.11 -4.75 15.08
N THR A 13 19.00 -3.64 15.82
CA THR A 13 18.65 -3.67 17.25
C THR A 13 17.14 -3.87 17.52
N ARG A 14 16.26 -3.82 16.51
CA ARG A 14 14.79 -3.84 16.71
C ARG A 14 14.00 -4.96 16.04
N VAL A 15 14.65 -5.85 15.28
CA VAL A 15 13.96 -7.04 14.79
C VAL A 15 13.93 -8.09 15.90
N LYS A 16 12.91 -8.05 16.76
CA LYS A 16 12.54 -9.22 17.59
C LYS A 16 11.91 -10.29 16.68
N GLY A 17 12.73 -11.02 15.94
CA GLY A 17 12.38 -12.05 14.96
C GLY A 17 13.57 -12.36 14.05
N ARG A 18 13.57 -13.52 13.36
CA ARG A 18 14.67 -14.05 12.50
C ARG A 18 15.61 -12.97 11.96
N ASP A 19 16.90 -13.19 12.14
CA ASP A 19 17.92 -12.27 11.65
C ASP A 19 17.81 -12.06 10.14
N VAL A 20 18.11 -10.84 9.67
CA VAL A 20 18.04 -10.48 8.24
C VAL A 20 18.85 -11.46 7.38
N LYS A 21 19.99 -11.93 7.90
CA LYS A 21 20.85 -12.94 7.24
C LYS A 21 20.13 -14.27 7.02
N GLU A 22 19.34 -14.72 7.99
CA GLU A 22 18.58 -15.97 7.90
C GLU A 22 17.47 -15.87 6.85
N ILE A 23 16.77 -14.73 6.78
CA ILE A 23 15.72 -14.48 5.79
C ILE A 23 16.30 -14.58 4.38
N LEU A 24 17.49 -14.01 4.16
CA LEU A 24 18.16 -14.05 2.87
C LEU A 24 18.60 -15.46 2.50
N ALA A 25 19.21 -16.20 3.42
CA ALA A 25 19.55 -17.60 3.20
C ALA A 25 18.31 -18.46 2.89
N ASP A 26 17.17 -18.17 3.52
CA ASP A 26 15.90 -18.85 3.25
C ASP A 26 15.36 -18.56 1.83
N TRP A 27 15.58 -17.34 1.32
CA TRP A 27 15.19 -16.95 -0.03
C TRP A 27 16.12 -17.55 -1.10
N ASP A 28 17.42 -17.62 -0.82
CA ASP A 28 18.41 -18.19 -1.72
C ASP A 28 18.28 -19.72 -1.80
N SER A 29 17.98 -20.37 -0.68
CA SER A 29 17.72 -21.82 -0.65
C SER A 29 16.40 -22.21 -1.32
N ASN A 30 15.36 -21.37 -1.23
CA ASN A 30 14.07 -21.64 -1.84
C ASN A 30 13.43 -20.37 -2.45
N PRO A 31 13.47 -20.21 -3.78
CA PRO A 31 12.85 -19.08 -4.47
C PRO A 31 11.35 -18.91 -4.19
N MET A 32 10.63 -20.00 -3.85
CA MET A 32 9.20 -19.97 -3.55
C MET A 32 8.89 -19.38 -2.16
N ARG A 33 9.91 -19.16 -1.32
CA ARG A 33 9.76 -18.45 -0.05
C ARG A 33 9.86 -16.93 -0.18
N ARG A 34 10.42 -16.43 -1.29
CA ARG A 34 10.49 -15.00 -1.55
C ARG A 34 9.08 -14.40 -1.68
N PRO A 35 8.76 -13.33 -0.92
CA PRO A 35 7.50 -12.61 -1.10
C PRO A 35 7.40 -12.02 -2.51
N ARG A 36 6.16 -11.84 -2.98
CA ARG A 36 5.87 -11.11 -4.22
C ARG A 36 4.74 -10.11 -4.00
N LEU A 37 4.72 -9.07 -4.83
CA LEU A 37 3.63 -8.14 -4.89
C LEU A 37 2.38 -8.78 -5.53
N THR A 38 1.33 -9.03 -4.74
CA THR A 38 0.10 -9.62 -5.26
C THR A 38 -0.84 -8.59 -5.86
N LYS A 39 -1.09 -7.51 -5.10
CA LYS A 39 -1.98 -6.43 -5.50
C LYS A 39 -1.71 -5.16 -4.70
N VAL A 40 -2.09 -4.04 -5.29
CA VAL A 40 -2.18 -2.74 -4.63
C VAL A 40 -3.63 -2.29 -4.72
N ILE A 41 -4.19 -1.84 -3.61
CA ILE A 41 -5.57 -1.37 -3.54
C ILE A 41 -5.52 0.11 -3.25
N ILE A 42 -6.09 0.90 -4.16
CA ILE A 42 -6.33 2.32 -3.98
C ILE A 42 -7.75 2.43 -3.44
N ASN A 43 -7.90 3.00 -2.26
CA ASN A 43 -9.18 3.19 -1.61
C ASN A 43 -9.37 4.67 -1.29
N LEU A 44 -10.37 5.28 -1.91
CA LEU A 44 -10.79 6.65 -1.65
C LEU A 44 -12.20 6.60 -1.05
N ALA A 45 -12.32 6.95 0.23
CA ALA A 45 -13.60 7.05 0.92
C ALA A 45 -13.94 8.52 1.14
N THR A 46 -15.01 9.00 0.51
CA THR A 46 -15.47 10.39 0.65
C THR A 46 -16.38 10.59 1.86
N GLY A 47 -16.94 9.50 2.41
CA GLY A 47 -17.91 9.58 3.51
C GLY A 47 -19.26 10.19 3.09
N ALA A 48 -19.41 10.55 1.82
CA ALA A 48 -20.58 11.20 1.25
C ALA A 48 -20.90 10.60 -0.12
N SER A 49 -22.20 10.50 -0.39
CA SER A 49 -22.76 10.03 -1.66
C SER A 49 -22.91 11.17 -2.67
N GLY A 50 -23.40 10.85 -3.86
CA GLY A 50 -23.74 11.84 -4.88
C GLY A 50 -22.54 12.31 -5.71
N GLU A 51 -22.46 13.62 -5.95
CA GLU A 51 -21.49 14.22 -6.88
C GLU A 51 -20.05 14.13 -6.40
N VAL A 52 -19.81 14.31 -5.10
CA VAL A 52 -18.46 14.22 -4.51
C VAL A 52 -17.84 12.85 -4.79
N LEU A 53 -18.64 11.78 -4.67
CA LEU A 53 -18.19 10.43 -4.98
C LEU A 53 -17.89 10.23 -6.47
N LYS A 54 -18.68 10.85 -7.37
CA LYS A 54 -18.41 10.80 -8.81
C LYS A 54 -17.08 11.49 -9.14
N LYS A 55 -16.82 12.67 -8.57
CA LYS A 55 -15.54 13.39 -8.71
C LYS A 55 -14.37 12.55 -8.20
N ALA A 56 -14.50 11.97 -7.02
CA ALA A 56 -13.50 11.07 -6.46
C ALA A 56 -13.26 9.82 -7.33
N ALA A 57 -14.30 9.25 -7.93
CA ALA A 57 -14.18 8.15 -8.87
C ALA A 57 -13.38 8.55 -10.11
N THR A 58 -13.62 9.74 -10.68
CA THR A 58 -12.84 10.29 -11.80
C THR A 58 -11.37 10.48 -11.44
N VAL A 59 -11.05 10.92 -10.22
CA VAL A 59 -9.65 11.00 -9.74
C VAL A 59 -9.01 9.63 -9.72
N VAL A 60 -9.66 8.64 -9.09
CA VAL A 60 -9.09 7.28 -9.00
C VAL A 60 -8.93 6.66 -10.38
N GLU A 61 -9.86 6.91 -11.30
CA GLU A 61 -9.77 6.47 -12.69
C GLU A 61 -8.56 7.10 -13.40
N THR A 62 -8.36 8.42 -13.24
CA THR A 62 -7.22 9.15 -13.82
C THR A 62 -5.88 8.66 -13.25
N LEU A 63 -5.82 8.37 -11.95
CA LEU A 63 -4.61 7.88 -11.30
C LEU A 63 -4.22 6.46 -11.73
N SER A 64 -5.22 5.62 -11.97
CA SER A 64 -5.05 4.16 -12.13
C SER A 64 -5.25 3.64 -13.56
N GLY A 65 -5.84 4.45 -14.44
CA GLY A 65 -6.25 4.08 -15.80
C GLY A 65 -7.28 2.95 -15.84
N GLN A 66 -8.08 2.80 -14.77
CA GLN A 66 -9.07 1.73 -14.64
C GLN A 66 -10.36 2.24 -13.99
N LYS A 67 -11.49 1.72 -14.48
CA LYS A 67 -12.80 2.04 -13.92
C LYS A 67 -12.91 1.60 -12.45
N PRO A 68 -13.23 2.51 -11.51
CA PRO A 68 -13.36 2.17 -10.11
C PRO A 68 -14.64 1.37 -9.82
N SER A 69 -14.54 0.55 -8.77
CA SER A 69 -15.69 -0.11 -8.16
C SER A 69 -16.21 0.72 -6.99
N TYR A 70 -17.52 0.83 -6.85
CA TYR A 70 -18.14 1.58 -5.75
C TYR A 70 -18.32 0.68 -4.52
N GLY A 71 -17.86 1.16 -3.36
CA GLY A 71 -18.12 0.54 -2.07
C GLY A 71 -19.45 1.00 -1.48
N ARG A 72 -20.25 0.04 -1.01
CA ARG A 72 -21.57 0.30 -0.42
C ARG A 72 -21.54 0.32 1.11
N ALA A 73 -22.39 1.15 1.70
CA ALA A 73 -22.61 1.20 3.14
C ALA A 73 -23.19 -0.13 3.65
N HIS A 74 -22.58 -0.71 4.68
CA HIS A 74 -23.13 -1.91 5.32
C HIS A 74 -24.24 -1.58 6.33
N ARG A 75 -24.14 -0.44 7.02
CA ARG A 75 -25.09 0.04 8.03
C ARG A 75 -25.43 1.50 7.77
N SER A 76 -26.58 1.94 8.27
CA SER A 76 -26.93 3.36 8.31
C SER A 76 -26.38 3.95 9.60
N THR A 77 -25.69 5.08 9.48
CA THR A 77 -25.04 5.78 10.59
C THR A 77 -25.38 7.25 10.44
N LYS A 78 -26.10 7.81 11.42
CA LYS A 78 -26.67 9.16 11.34
C LYS A 78 -25.59 10.23 11.41
N GLU A 79 -24.53 9.98 12.15
CA GLU A 79 -23.39 10.88 12.36
C GLU A 79 -22.68 11.22 11.05
N PHE A 80 -22.60 10.24 10.14
CA PHE A 80 -22.02 10.42 8.80
C PHE A 80 -23.06 10.75 7.73
N ASN A 81 -24.34 10.88 8.11
CA ASN A 81 -25.46 11.06 7.19
C ASN A 81 -25.52 10.00 6.07
N ILE A 82 -25.25 8.74 6.42
CA ILE A 82 -25.16 7.63 5.47
C ILE A 82 -26.35 6.68 5.64
N ARG A 83 -26.97 6.30 4.52
CA ARG A 83 -28.01 5.25 4.47
C ARG A 83 -27.41 3.91 4.08
N LYS A 84 -28.09 2.83 4.47
CA LYS A 84 -27.66 1.45 4.13
C LYS A 84 -27.67 1.26 2.60
N TYR A 85 -26.66 0.57 2.07
CA TYR A 85 -26.44 0.31 0.64
C TYR A 85 -26.12 1.51 -0.24
N GLU A 86 -25.95 2.68 0.36
CA GLU A 86 -25.50 3.87 -0.35
C GLU A 86 -24.04 3.74 -0.78
N ASN A 87 -23.67 4.27 -1.94
CA ASN A 87 -22.29 4.26 -2.41
C ASN A 87 -21.51 5.36 -1.67
N ILE A 88 -20.33 5.01 -1.12
CA ILE A 88 -19.53 5.92 -0.27
C ILE A 88 -18.07 5.98 -0.68
N SER A 89 -17.54 4.93 -1.31
CA SER A 89 -16.13 4.86 -1.67
C SER A 89 -15.92 4.42 -3.11
N ALA A 90 -14.79 4.83 -3.66
CA ALA A 90 -14.28 4.39 -4.95
C ALA A 90 -13.00 3.57 -4.72
N ILE A 91 -12.99 2.34 -5.20
CA ILE A 91 -11.91 1.38 -4.98
C ILE A 91 -11.41 0.83 -6.31
N VAL A 92 -10.10 0.84 -6.52
CA VAL A 92 -9.42 0.16 -7.63
C VAL A 92 -8.37 -0.80 -7.09
N THR A 93 -8.29 -1.98 -7.70
CA THR A 93 -7.23 -2.95 -7.42
C THR A 93 -6.29 -3.06 -8.61
N LEU A 94 -5.03 -2.66 -8.42
CA LEU A 94 -3.95 -2.82 -9.37
C LEU A 94 -3.21 -4.13 -9.11
N ARG A 95 -2.74 -4.78 -10.20
CA ARG A 95 -1.95 -6.01 -10.13
C ARG A 95 -0.81 -5.97 -11.16
N ARG A 96 0.20 -6.81 -10.97
CA ARG A 96 1.35 -6.96 -11.89
C ARG A 96 2.09 -5.62 -12.10
N LYS A 97 2.47 -5.30 -13.35
CA LYS A 97 3.24 -4.10 -13.72
C LYS A 97 2.57 -2.80 -13.27
N LYS A 98 1.24 -2.67 -13.45
CA LYS A 98 0.49 -1.47 -13.00
C LYS A 98 0.64 -1.21 -11.50
N ALA A 99 0.66 -2.28 -10.70
CA ALA A 99 0.85 -2.17 -9.25
C ALA A 99 2.28 -1.73 -8.89
N ALA A 100 3.30 -2.30 -9.53
CA ALA A 100 4.69 -1.93 -9.28
C ALA A 100 4.97 -0.45 -9.65
N ASN A 101 4.47 -0.01 -10.81
CA ASN A 101 4.61 1.39 -11.24
C ASN A 101 3.89 2.35 -10.28
N PHE A 102 2.70 1.98 -9.81
CA PHE A 102 1.95 2.82 -8.88
C PHE A 102 2.64 2.93 -7.51
N ILE A 103 3.25 1.85 -7.00
CA ILE A 103 4.04 1.91 -5.75
C ILE A 103 5.21 2.88 -5.91
N GLN A 104 5.96 2.81 -7.01
CA GLN A 104 7.07 3.73 -7.25
C GLN A 104 6.60 5.19 -7.26
N ARG A 105 5.46 5.49 -7.90
CA ARG A 105 4.85 6.83 -7.88
C ARG A 105 4.50 7.29 -6.46
N VAL A 106 3.90 6.43 -5.65
CA VAL A 106 3.52 6.74 -4.27
C VAL A 106 4.74 6.94 -3.38
N LEU A 107 5.78 6.13 -3.55
CA LEU A 107 7.00 6.21 -2.74
C LEU A 107 7.78 7.50 -3.01
N VAL A 108 7.78 8.01 -4.24
CA VAL A 108 8.38 9.32 -4.56
C VAL A 108 7.73 10.44 -3.73
N THR A 109 6.40 10.40 -3.55
CA THR A 109 5.69 11.38 -2.71
C THR A 109 6.09 11.30 -1.23
N THR A 110 6.56 10.15 -0.76
CA THR A 110 7.01 9.97 0.63
C THR A 110 8.53 10.03 0.79
N ASP A 111 9.26 10.58 -0.19
CA ASP A 111 10.73 10.59 -0.25
C ASP A 111 11.36 9.19 -0.10
N ASN A 112 10.69 8.15 -0.60
CA ASN A 112 11.03 6.74 -0.39
C ASN A 112 11.15 6.32 1.09
N ARG A 113 10.55 7.07 2.01
CA ARG A 113 10.52 6.73 3.44
C ARG A 113 9.22 6.05 3.82
N LEU A 114 9.31 4.96 4.58
CA LEU A 114 8.16 4.27 5.17
C LEU A 114 8.30 4.14 6.69
N LEU A 115 7.19 4.22 7.40
CA LEU A 115 7.17 4.00 8.84
C LEU A 115 7.22 2.51 9.18
N TYR A 116 7.98 2.11 10.19
CA TYR A 116 7.93 0.73 10.72
C TYR A 116 6.53 0.31 11.18
N LYS A 117 5.69 1.29 11.58
CA LYS A 117 4.31 1.06 12.01
C LYS A 117 3.34 0.79 10.86
N SER A 118 3.70 1.13 9.63
CA SER A 118 2.84 0.92 8.45
C SER A 118 2.72 -0.55 8.04
N PHE A 119 3.57 -1.43 8.57
CA PHE A 119 3.59 -2.86 8.29
C PHE A 119 2.75 -3.63 9.33
N ASP A 120 1.86 -4.48 8.85
CA ASP A 120 1.09 -5.39 9.70
C ASP A 120 1.88 -6.67 10.04
N ASN A 121 1.27 -7.54 10.86
CA ASN A 121 1.87 -8.80 11.28
C ASN A 121 1.98 -9.84 10.15
N TYR A 122 1.26 -9.65 9.04
CA TYR A 122 1.20 -10.53 7.88
C TYR A 122 1.94 -9.95 6.66
N GLY A 123 2.82 -8.95 6.87
CA GLY A 123 3.66 -8.35 5.84
C GLY A 123 2.94 -7.44 4.84
N ASN A 124 1.72 -6.99 5.12
CA ASN A 124 1.00 -6.01 4.31
C ASN A 124 1.30 -4.59 4.79
N ILE A 125 1.16 -3.63 3.88
CA ILE A 125 1.54 -2.25 4.11
C ILE A 125 0.34 -1.35 3.83
N SER A 126 0.10 -0.38 4.69
CA SER A 126 -0.91 0.66 4.47
C SER A 126 -0.28 2.05 4.53
N LEU A 127 -0.56 2.86 3.52
CA LEU A 127 -0.08 4.24 3.38
C LEU A 127 -1.27 5.17 3.17
N GLY A 128 -1.21 6.36 3.78
CA GLY A 128 -2.17 7.43 3.55
C GLY A 128 -1.51 8.56 2.78
N VAL A 129 -2.09 8.93 1.64
CA VAL A 129 -1.71 10.11 0.87
C VAL A 129 -2.77 11.17 1.10
N LYS A 130 -2.35 12.34 1.62
CA LYS A 130 -3.29 13.43 1.97
C LYS A 130 -3.90 14.08 0.73
N GLU A 131 -3.13 14.19 -0.34
CA GLU A 131 -3.53 14.89 -1.55
C GLU A 131 -3.04 14.13 -2.78
N HIS A 132 -3.93 13.82 -3.71
CA HIS A 132 -3.55 13.14 -4.95
C HIS A 132 -2.70 13.99 -5.90
N ILE A 133 -2.67 15.31 -5.73
CA ILE A 133 -1.83 16.22 -6.51
C ILE A 133 -0.35 15.99 -6.22
N GLN A 134 -0.02 15.52 -5.01
CA GLN A 134 1.37 15.20 -4.63
C GLN A 134 1.91 13.96 -5.35
N LEU A 135 1.06 13.19 -6.04
CA LEU A 135 1.51 12.08 -6.87
C LEU A 135 2.13 12.58 -8.17
N PRO A 136 3.28 12.02 -8.57
CA PRO A 136 3.82 12.21 -9.90
C PRO A 136 2.89 11.65 -10.99
N ASN A 137 2.99 12.23 -12.17
CA ASN A 137 2.30 11.81 -13.40
C ASN A 137 2.78 10.45 -13.90
N GLU A 138 2.04 9.84 -14.83
CA GLU A 138 2.45 8.57 -15.47
C GLU A 138 3.84 8.66 -16.13
N ASN A 139 4.21 9.83 -16.65
CA ASN A 139 5.51 10.06 -17.29
C ASN A 139 6.63 10.41 -16.30
N MET A 140 6.38 10.41 -14.98
CA MET A 140 7.30 10.89 -13.92
C MET A 140 7.82 12.34 -14.12
N LEU A 141 7.29 13.05 -15.11
CA LEU A 141 7.55 14.46 -15.40
C LEU A 141 6.38 15.28 -14.83
N GLY A 142 6.57 15.78 -13.62
CA GLY A 142 5.62 16.64 -12.91
C GLY A 142 4.52 15.91 -12.14
N ASN A 143 3.69 16.72 -11.49
CA ASN A 143 2.58 16.33 -10.61
C ASN A 143 1.24 16.31 -11.36
N VAL A 144 0.27 15.57 -10.81
CA VAL A 144 -1.07 15.48 -11.40
C VAL A 144 -1.66 16.88 -11.46
N LYS A 145 -2.11 17.29 -12.66
CA LYS A 145 -2.69 18.62 -12.85
C LYS A 145 -3.91 18.78 -11.97
N TYR A 146 -3.96 19.92 -11.29
CA TYR A 146 -5.12 20.30 -10.49
C TYR A 146 -6.27 20.71 -11.41
N ASP A 147 -7.44 20.15 -11.14
CA ASP A 147 -8.70 20.54 -11.76
C ASP A 147 -9.62 21.11 -10.65
N PRO A 148 -9.95 22.41 -10.68
CA PRO A 148 -10.83 23.05 -9.70
C PRO A 148 -12.21 22.38 -9.60
N ASP A 149 -12.72 21.82 -10.70
CA ASP A 149 -14.06 21.21 -10.71
C ASP A 149 -14.09 19.91 -9.93
N ILE A 150 -12.99 19.19 -9.88
CA ILE A 150 -12.86 17.90 -9.18
C ILE A 150 -12.57 18.12 -7.69
N GLY A 151 -11.68 19.05 -7.36
CA GLY A 151 -11.23 19.32 -6.00
C GLY A 151 -10.08 18.42 -5.53
N ILE A 152 -9.64 18.60 -4.28
CA ILE A 152 -8.49 17.89 -3.70
C ILE A 152 -8.99 16.73 -2.84
N PHE A 153 -8.45 15.54 -3.08
CA PHE A 153 -8.79 14.34 -2.33
C PHE A 153 -7.55 13.60 -1.85
N GLY A 154 -7.62 13.08 -0.63
CA GLY A 154 -6.71 12.08 -0.12
C GLY A 154 -7.22 10.67 -0.35
N PHE A 155 -6.32 9.68 -0.31
CA PHE A 155 -6.66 8.28 -0.47
C PHE A 155 -5.68 7.38 0.29
N HIS A 156 -6.10 6.13 0.49
CA HIS A 156 -5.29 5.10 1.10
C HIS A 156 -4.76 4.12 0.04
N VAL A 157 -3.50 3.74 0.20
CA VAL A 157 -2.83 2.73 -0.61
C VAL A 157 -2.52 1.53 0.27
N ASN A 158 -3.13 0.40 -0.05
CA ASN A 158 -2.90 -0.86 0.66
C ASN A 158 -2.13 -1.82 -0.26
N ILE A 159 -0.94 -2.22 0.16
CA ILE A 159 -0.06 -3.12 -0.58
C ILE A 159 -0.15 -4.50 0.06
N LYS A 160 -0.52 -5.50 -0.73
CA LYS A 160 -0.59 -6.91 -0.32
C LYS A 160 0.63 -7.65 -0.82
N LEU A 161 1.45 -8.16 0.10
CA LEU A 161 2.53 -9.08 -0.17
C LEU A 161 2.08 -10.50 0.18
N GLU A 162 2.42 -11.47 -0.67
CA GLU A 162 2.15 -12.88 -0.44
C GLU A 162 3.29 -13.71 -1.03
N ARG A 163 3.51 -14.91 -0.49
CA ARG A 163 4.37 -15.89 -1.14
C ARG A 163 3.61 -16.61 -2.27
N PRO A 164 4.30 -17.22 -3.25
CA PRO A 164 3.70 -18.24 -4.09
C PRO A 164 2.97 -19.31 -3.24
N GLY A 165 1.86 -19.88 -3.74
CA GLY A 165 1.11 -20.92 -3.00
C GLY A 165 -0.10 -20.44 -2.19
N PHE A 166 -0.27 -19.13 -1.94
CA PHE A 166 -1.48 -18.56 -1.30
C PHE A 166 -2.80 -18.88 -2.03
N ARG A 167 -2.72 -19.29 -3.31
CA ARG A 167 -3.86 -19.73 -4.13
C ARG A 167 -4.64 -20.89 -3.49
N VAL A 168 -4.00 -21.72 -2.66
CA VAL A 168 -4.67 -22.87 -2.00
C VAL A 168 -5.87 -22.42 -1.15
N MET A 169 -5.82 -21.23 -0.56
CA MET A 169 -6.90 -20.68 0.25
C MET A 169 -8.06 -20.13 -0.59
N THR A 170 -7.83 -19.78 -1.85
CA THR A 170 -8.82 -19.08 -2.70
C THR A 170 -9.34 -19.92 -3.87
N ARG A 171 -8.68 -21.04 -4.21
CA ARG A 171 -9.13 -21.94 -5.27
C ARG A 171 -10.45 -22.64 -4.94
N ARG A 172 -11.26 -22.90 -5.97
CA ARG A 172 -12.57 -23.57 -5.84
C ARG A 172 -12.48 -25.04 -5.42
N LYS A 173 -11.57 -25.80 -6.05
CA LYS A 173 -11.37 -27.23 -5.76
C LYS A 173 -10.20 -27.42 -4.79
N PHE A 174 -10.34 -28.35 -3.85
CA PHE A 174 -9.31 -28.69 -2.83
C PHE A 174 -8.82 -27.47 -2.04
N ARG A 175 -9.75 -26.62 -1.59
CA ARG A 175 -9.42 -25.47 -0.74
C ARG A 175 -8.92 -25.95 0.62
N GLN A 176 -7.78 -25.44 1.07
CA GLN A 176 -7.20 -25.76 2.38
C GLN A 176 -6.69 -24.49 3.07
N SER A 177 -6.54 -24.56 4.39
CA SER A 177 -5.89 -23.51 5.17
C SER A 177 -4.38 -23.49 4.92
N LEU A 178 -3.77 -22.34 5.20
CA LEU A 178 -2.35 -22.14 5.02
C LEU A 178 -1.61 -22.36 6.34
N GLY A 179 -0.46 -23.04 6.30
CA GLY A 179 0.43 -23.15 7.45
C GLY A 179 1.04 -21.81 7.85
N LYS A 180 1.35 -21.65 9.16
CA LYS A 180 1.89 -20.40 9.72
C LYS A 180 3.15 -19.92 8.99
N ASN A 181 4.03 -20.86 8.64
CA ASN A 181 5.32 -20.56 7.99
C ASN A 181 5.19 -20.00 6.58
N GLN A 182 4.02 -20.12 5.94
CA GLN A 182 3.82 -19.60 4.59
C GLN A 182 3.40 -18.12 4.60
N TYR A 183 2.94 -17.58 5.73
CA TYR A 183 2.65 -16.16 5.84
C TYR A 183 3.95 -15.35 5.77
N VAL A 184 3.85 -14.16 5.18
CA VAL A 184 4.95 -13.20 5.15
C VAL A 184 5.02 -12.54 6.52
N THR A 185 6.19 -12.52 7.13
CA THR A 185 6.40 -11.84 8.41
C THR A 185 6.64 -10.35 8.19
N LYS A 186 6.48 -9.56 9.26
CA LYS A 186 6.74 -8.12 9.22
C LYS A 186 8.17 -7.79 8.75
N ALA A 187 9.15 -8.53 9.27
CA ALA A 187 10.57 -8.37 8.93
C ALA A 187 10.86 -8.69 7.46
N GLU A 188 10.26 -9.76 6.94
CA GLU A 188 10.39 -10.13 5.52
C GLU A 188 9.82 -9.06 4.59
N ALA A 189 8.69 -8.47 4.96
CA ALA A 189 8.07 -7.40 4.18
C ALA A 189 8.91 -6.12 4.19
N GLN A 190 9.53 -5.78 5.33
CA GLN A 190 10.45 -4.65 5.46
C GLN A 190 11.66 -4.84 4.54
N LEU A 191 12.32 -5.99 4.64
CA LEU A 191 13.47 -6.34 3.79
C LEU A 191 13.12 -6.35 2.31
N PHE A 192 11.92 -6.85 1.97
CA PHE A 192 11.44 -6.86 0.59
C PHE A 192 11.28 -5.44 0.03
N MET A 193 10.71 -4.52 0.81
CA MET A 193 10.53 -3.13 0.36
C MET A 193 11.86 -2.37 0.24
N GLU A 194 12.79 -2.61 1.17
CA GLU A 194 14.12 -2.04 1.13
C GLU A 194 14.91 -2.50 -0.10
N ARG A 195 14.91 -3.80 -0.41
CA ARG A 195 15.64 -4.34 -1.57
C ARG A 195 15.02 -4.02 -2.92
N GLU A 196 13.71 -4.21 -3.08
CA GLU A 196 13.04 -4.06 -4.38
C GLU A 196 12.75 -2.60 -4.73
N PHE A 197 12.35 -1.81 -3.73
CA PHE A 197 11.87 -0.44 -3.94
C PHE A 197 12.80 0.62 -3.33
N LYS A 198 13.95 0.23 -2.75
CA LYS A 198 14.95 1.14 -2.17
C LYS A 198 14.34 2.08 -1.14
N VAL A 199 13.48 1.53 -0.30
CA VAL A 199 12.77 2.26 0.75
C VAL A 199 13.62 2.37 2.00
N GLU A 200 13.67 3.55 2.60
CA GLU A 200 14.24 3.79 3.92
C GLU A 200 13.17 3.65 5.00
N LEU A 201 13.46 2.87 6.05
CA LEU A 201 12.51 2.63 7.14
C LEU A 201 12.80 3.51 8.34
N VAL A 202 11.80 4.28 8.77
CA VAL A 202 11.93 5.31 9.81
C VAL A 202 10.94 5.08 10.95
N ASP A 203 11.34 5.37 12.18
CA ASP A 203 10.47 5.24 13.36
C ASP A 203 9.41 6.35 13.47
N LYS A 204 9.80 7.57 13.10
CA LYS A 204 8.96 8.77 13.09
C LYS A 204 9.22 9.53 11.80
N MET A 205 8.16 9.97 11.15
CA MET A 205 8.31 10.94 10.06
C MET A 205 8.61 12.29 10.68
N GLU A 206 9.82 12.79 10.50
CA GLU A 206 10.12 14.19 10.80
C GLU A 206 9.26 15.06 9.88
N GLN A 207 8.37 15.84 10.46
CA GLN A 207 7.67 16.88 9.72
C GLN A 207 8.72 17.94 9.36
N ARG A 208 9.07 18.04 8.09
CA ARG A 208 9.79 19.22 7.60
C ARG A 208 8.79 20.36 7.63
N PHE A 209 8.84 21.15 8.70
CA PHE A 209 8.26 22.49 8.71
C PHE A 209 9.05 23.30 7.68
N TYR A 210 8.42 23.62 6.56
CA TYR A 210 8.87 24.70 5.69
C TYR A 210 8.31 26.01 6.23
#